data_AF-A0A5Y7A3P2-F1
#
_entry.id   AF-A0A5Y7A3P2-F1
#
_cell.length_a   1.000
_cell.length_b   1.000
_cell.length_c   1.000
_cell.angle_alpha   90.00
_cell.angle_beta   90.00
_cell.angle_gamma   90.00
#
_symmetry.space_group_name_H-M   'P 1'
#
loop_
_entity.id
_entity.type
_entity.pdbx_description
1 polymer ?
#
loop_
_entity_poly.entity_id
_entity_poly.type
_entity_poly.pdbx_seq_one_letter_code
_entity_poly.pdbx_strand_id
1 'polypeptide(L)'
;MITPIIMAGGNGSRLWPLSRTLYPKQFLCLDGSQSMLQTTITRINNLNASDPIVICNEQHRFIVAEQLKELSKSSGDIILEPVGRNTAPAVALAALKCLKKNALLLVLAADHIIKDEETFCKTIQDARKYAEAGKLVTFGIVPTMPETGYGYIRRGQALFSAENDCSLAFRVAEFVEKPNLETAQSYLDSGEYYWNSGMFLFRADRYIEELKKFRPDIYKACSLAMESAVTDLDFIRVDEDSFCACPDESIDYAVMEKTNDAVVVPLNAGWSDVGSWSSLWEISDKDSNGNVTKGDVLSHNADNCYLHAETGLVTAVGVKDLIVVQTKDAVLVANTNCVQDVKKIVEKIKLENRHEHITHREVYRPWGKYDSIDFGERYQVKRITVKPGEGISEQQHYHRAEHWIIVAGTAKITIKGEVKILTENESVYIPVGVKHCLENPGKIALELIEVRSGAYLGEDDIVRFSDKYGRN
;
A
#
# COMPACT_ATOMS: atom_id res chain seq x y z
N MET A 1 -24.31 8.58 0.50
CA MET A 1 -22.91 8.94 0.80
C MET A 1 -22.05 7.84 0.21
N ILE A 2 -20.94 8.20 -0.43
CA ILE A 2 -19.99 7.23 -1.00
C ILE A 2 -19.16 6.65 0.14
N THR A 3 -18.90 5.35 0.13
CA THR A 3 -17.96 4.68 1.02
C THR A 3 -16.72 4.30 0.22
N PRO A 4 -15.57 4.96 0.45
CA PRO A 4 -14.33 4.63 -0.22
C PRO A 4 -13.80 3.28 0.28
N ILE A 5 -13.45 2.40 -0.66
CA ILE A 5 -12.80 1.11 -0.41
C ILE A 5 -11.40 1.19 -1.01
N ILE A 6 -10.38 1.25 -0.16
CA ILE A 6 -8.98 1.44 -0.59
C ILE A 6 -8.26 0.08 -0.53
N MET A 7 -7.85 -0.43 -1.68
CA MET A 7 -7.12 -1.70 -1.80
C MET A 7 -5.62 -1.47 -1.69
N ALA A 8 -5.01 -1.97 -0.62
CA ALA A 8 -3.59 -1.80 -0.29
C ALA A 8 -2.85 -3.14 -0.24
N GLY A 9 -3.08 -4.03 -1.21
CA GLY A 9 -2.52 -5.39 -1.27
C GLY A 9 -1.29 -5.58 -2.19
N GLY A 10 -0.87 -4.56 -2.93
CA GLY A 10 0.26 -4.68 -3.87
C GLY A 10 1.60 -4.92 -3.14
N ASN A 11 2.48 -5.75 -3.71
CA ASN A 11 3.85 -5.99 -3.19
C ASN A 11 4.91 -5.05 -3.81
N GLY A 12 4.65 -4.47 -4.99
CA GLY A 12 5.49 -3.42 -5.58
C GLY A 12 6.94 -3.81 -5.95
N SER A 13 7.26 -5.07 -6.22
CA SER A 13 8.64 -5.58 -6.39
C SER A 13 9.50 -4.90 -7.47
N ARG A 14 8.88 -4.25 -8.45
CA ARG A 14 9.58 -3.54 -9.54
C ARG A 14 10.21 -2.21 -9.11
N LEU A 15 9.81 -1.69 -7.95
CA LEU A 15 10.38 -0.49 -7.34
C LEU A 15 11.42 -0.81 -6.26
N TRP A 16 11.92 -2.05 -6.22
CA TRP A 16 13.12 -2.36 -5.45
C TRP A 16 14.25 -1.45 -5.97
N PRO A 17 15.10 -0.85 -5.10
CA PRO A 17 15.29 -1.12 -3.69
C PRO A 17 14.51 -0.18 -2.77
N LEU A 18 13.55 0.63 -3.24
CA LEU A 18 12.66 1.35 -2.32
C LEU A 18 11.60 0.43 -1.73
N SER A 19 10.95 -0.38 -2.58
CA SER A 19 9.93 -1.31 -2.10
C SER A 19 10.54 -2.56 -1.45
N ARG A 20 9.82 -3.08 -0.46
CA ARG A 20 10.12 -4.33 0.26
C ARG A 20 8.81 -5.09 0.47
N THR A 21 8.89 -6.39 0.76
CA THR A 21 7.69 -7.19 1.04
C THR A 21 6.86 -6.64 2.22
N LEU A 22 7.54 -6.19 3.28
CA LEU A 22 6.92 -5.57 4.46
C LEU A 22 6.71 -4.06 4.32
N TYR A 23 7.24 -3.44 3.26
CA TYR A 23 7.04 -2.03 2.94
C TYR A 23 6.78 -1.84 1.44
N PRO A 24 5.60 -2.26 0.95
CA PRO A 24 5.29 -2.18 -0.47
C PRO A 24 5.10 -0.76 -1.01
N LYS A 25 4.91 -0.67 -2.34
CA LYS A 25 4.91 0.62 -3.06
C LYS A 25 3.88 1.63 -2.55
N GLN A 26 2.71 1.18 -2.13
CA GLN A 26 1.64 2.07 -1.64
C GLN A 26 2.03 2.88 -0.40
N PHE A 27 3.06 2.44 0.34
CA PHE A 27 3.55 3.13 1.53
C PHE A 27 4.76 4.04 1.26
N LEU A 28 5.25 4.09 0.02
CA LEU A 28 6.36 4.95 -0.37
C LEU A 28 5.87 6.38 -0.66
N CYS A 29 6.67 7.36 -0.23
CA CYS A 29 6.48 8.77 -0.59
C CYS A 29 7.14 9.03 -1.95
N LEU A 30 6.43 8.68 -3.04
CA LEU A 30 6.95 8.79 -4.40
C LEU A 30 6.68 10.15 -5.05
N ASP A 31 5.72 10.92 -4.54
CA ASP A 31 5.38 12.24 -5.05
C ASP A 31 5.04 13.15 -3.86
N GLY A 32 6.00 14.00 -3.47
CA GLY A 32 5.91 14.82 -2.27
C GLY A 32 6.19 14.08 -0.95
N SER A 33 5.56 14.54 0.13
CA SER A 33 5.80 14.07 1.51
C SER A 33 4.83 12.98 1.98
N GLN A 34 3.72 12.77 1.27
CA GLN A 34 2.71 11.77 1.61
C GLN A 34 2.99 10.44 0.89
N SER A 35 2.62 9.33 1.51
CA SER A 35 2.61 8.03 0.85
C SER A 35 1.52 7.96 -0.23
N MET A 36 1.62 7.02 -1.17
CA MET A 36 0.57 6.83 -2.19
C MET A 36 -0.80 6.51 -1.56
N LEU A 37 -0.83 5.70 -0.48
CA LEU A 37 -2.04 5.43 0.29
C LEU A 37 -2.62 6.73 0.86
N GLN A 38 -1.76 7.57 1.47
CA GLN A 38 -2.20 8.85 2.03
C GLN A 38 -2.74 9.78 0.96
N THR A 39 -2.03 9.92 -0.17
CA THR A 39 -2.48 10.71 -1.33
C THR A 39 -3.81 10.22 -1.87
N THR A 40 -4.04 8.90 -1.93
CA THR A 40 -5.31 8.32 -2.40
C THR A 40 -6.46 8.69 -1.46
N ILE A 41 -6.21 8.70 -0.15
CA ILE A 41 -7.22 9.05 0.87
C ILE A 41 -7.47 10.56 0.90
N THR A 42 -6.44 11.40 0.71
CA THR A 42 -6.61 12.85 0.75
C THR A 42 -7.30 13.37 -0.51
N ARG A 43 -7.04 12.77 -1.68
CA ARG A 43 -7.67 13.11 -2.96
C ARG A 43 -9.20 13.04 -2.92
N ILE A 44 -9.76 12.12 -2.14
CA ILE A 44 -11.20 11.93 -2.03
C ILE A 44 -11.86 12.82 -0.96
N ASN A 45 -11.11 13.67 -0.25
CA ASN A 45 -11.67 14.57 0.77
C ASN A 45 -12.68 15.58 0.21
N ASN A 46 -12.56 15.92 -1.07
CA ASN A 46 -13.49 16.82 -1.75
C ASN A 46 -14.79 16.13 -2.18
N LEU A 47 -14.91 14.81 -2.00
CA LEU A 47 -16.14 14.07 -2.20
C LEU A 47 -16.97 14.03 -0.92
N ASN A 48 -18.30 14.05 -1.06
CA ASN A 48 -19.19 13.74 0.06
C ASN A 48 -19.16 12.22 0.35
N ALA A 49 -18.09 11.79 1.01
CA ALA A 49 -17.77 10.41 1.33
C ALA A 49 -17.68 10.18 2.84
N SER A 50 -17.95 8.95 3.26
CA SER A 50 -17.65 8.48 4.62
C SER A 50 -16.15 8.30 4.81
N ASP A 51 -15.74 7.99 6.03
CA ASP A 51 -14.38 7.48 6.28
C ASP A 51 -14.09 6.24 5.39
N PRO A 52 -12.83 6.07 4.95
CA PRO A 52 -12.44 4.98 4.07
C PRO A 52 -12.38 3.65 4.82
N ILE A 53 -12.73 2.58 4.12
CA ILE A 53 -12.44 1.20 4.52
C ILE A 53 -11.17 0.79 3.77
N VAL A 54 -10.12 0.43 4.50
CA VAL A 54 -8.86 -0.01 3.89
C VAL A 54 -8.76 -1.53 3.96
N ILE A 55 -8.39 -2.15 2.86
CA ILE A 55 -8.14 -3.60 2.80
C ILE A 55 -6.65 -3.80 2.59
N CYS A 56 -6.01 -4.53 3.50
CA CYS A 56 -4.58 -4.83 3.38
C CYS A 56 -4.26 -6.21 3.93
N ASN A 57 -3.05 -6.69 3.62
CA ASN A 57 -2.58 -7.93 4.23
C ASN A 57 -2.33 -7.75 5.74
N GLU A 58 -2.59 -8.80 6.51
CA GLU A 58 -2.31 -8.90 7.95
C GLU A 58 -0.93 -8.35 8.35
N GLN A 59 0.09 -8.57 7.51
CA GLN A 59 1.48 -8.13 7.76
C GLN A 59 1.64 -6.60 7.68
N HIS A 60 0.75 -5.89 6.99
CA HIS A 60 0.80 -4.44 6.78
C HIS A 60 -0.15 -3.65 7.69
N ARG A 61 -0.87 -4.33 8.58
CA ARG A 61 -1.92 -3.71 9.43
C ARG A 61 -1.44 -2.47 10.20
N PHE A 62 -0.24 -2.53 10.79
CA PHE A 62 0.27 -1.45 11.63
C PHE A 62 0.71 -0.22 10.83
N ILE A 63 1.28 -0.41 9.64
CA ILE A 63 1.66 0.72 8.80
C ILE A 63 0.42 1.40 8.20
N VAL A 64 -0.61 0.63 7.83
CA VAL A 64 -1.90 1.19 7.39
C VAL A 64 -2.56 1.99 8.51
N ALA A 65 -2.68 1.40 9.70
CA ALA A 65 -3.24 2.10 10.85
C ALA A 65 -2.46 3.38 11.19
N GLU A 66 -1.14 3.35 11.08
CA GLU A 66 -0.30 4.53 11.28
C GLU A 66 -0.62 5.64 10.28
N GLN A 67 -0.61 5.32 9.00
CA GLN A 67 -0.82 6.31 7.94
C GLN A 67 -2.22 6.91 8.00
N LEU A 68 -3.24 6.14 8.40
CA LEU A 68 -4.59 6.65 8.68
C LEU A 68 -4.61 7.61 9.88
N LYS A 69 -3.90 7.26 10.97
CA LYS A 69 -3.80 8.08 12.16
C LYS A 69 -3.09 9.40 11.89
N GLU A 70 -2.03 9.40 11.09
CA GLU A 70 -1.34 10.62 10.63
C GLU A 70 -2.27 11.57 9.86
N LEU A 71 -3.26 11.02 9.14
CA LEU A 71 -4.29 11.80 8.44
C LEU A 71 -5.49 12.19 9.33
N SER A 72 -5.48 11.84 10.63
CA SER A 72 -6.62 12.03 11.53
C SER A 72 -7.92 11.39 11.02
N LYS A 73 -7.82 10.30 10.25
CA LYS A 73 -8.96 9.50 9.79
C LYS A 73 -9.25 8.36 10.77
N SER A 74 -10.51 7.92 10.81
CA SER A 74 -10.87 6.72 11.58
C SER A 74 -10.13 5.51 11.03
N SER A 75 -9.44 4.79 11.91
CA SER A 75 -8.76 3.53 11.62
C SER A 75 -9.67 2.31 11.82
N GLY A 76 -10.88 2.47 12.36
CA GLY A 76 -11.74 1.37 12.82
C GLY A 76 -12.36 0.45 11.77
N ASP A 77 -12.04 0.63 10.49
CA ASP A 77 -12.57 -0.16 9.37
C ASP A 77 -11.45 -0.72 8.47
N ILE A 78 -10.32 -1.16 9.05
CA ILE A 78 -9.28 -1.87 8.30
C ILE A 78 -9.61 -3.36 8.23
N ILE A 79 -9.86 -3.89 7.03
CA ILE A 79 -10.09 -5.32 6.79
C ILE A 79 -8.75 -6.00 6.50
N LEU A 80 -8.42 -7.04 7.27
CA LEU A 80 -7.16 -7.76 7.13
C LEU A 80 -7.34 -9.04 6.33
N GLU A 81 -6.59 -9.15 5.24
CA GLU A 81 -6.47 -10.37 4.44
C GLU A 81 -5.34 -11.24 5.00
N PRO A 82 -5.60 -12.50 5.40
CA PRO A 82 -4.54 -13.41 5.87
C PRO A 82 -3.59 -13.80 4.72
N VAL A 83 -4.14 -13.94 3.50
CA VAL A 83 -3.40 -14.28 2.27
C VAL A 83 -3.92 -13.44 1.12
N GLY A 84 -3.05 -13.05 0.18
CA GLY A 84 -3.49 -12.32 -1.02
C GLY A 84 -4.33 -13.22 -1.94
N ARG A 85 -5.55 -12.77 -2.28
CA ARG A 85 -6.47 -13.45 -3.22
C ARG A 85 -6.97 -12.53 -4.35
N ASN A 86 -6.22 -11.47 -4.64
CA ASN A 86 -6.53 -10.47 -5.68
C ASN A 86 -7.83 -9.69 -5.39
N THR A 87 -8.33 -8.92 -6.35
CA THR A 87 -9.28 -7.84 -6.07
C THR A 87 -10.73 -8.29 -5.87
N ALA A 88 -11.19 -9.41 -6.45
CA ALA A 88 -12.60 -9.82 -6.27
C ALA A 88 -12.92 -10.21 -4.82
N PRO A 89 -12.11 -11.05 -4.15
CA PRO A 89 -12.34 -11.39 -2.74
C PRO A 89 -12.23 -10.18 -1.82
N ALA A 90 -11.24 -9.31 -2.03
CA ALA A 90 -11.09 -8.07 -1.26
C ALA A 90 -12.36 -7.20 -1.33
N VAL A 91 -12.82 -6.89 -2.53
CA VAL A 91 -14.05 -6.09 -2.73
C VAL A 91 -15.28 -6.80 -2.14
N ALA A 92 -15.36 -8.13 -2.21
CA ALA A 92 -16.44 -8.89 -1.60
C ALA A 92 -16.50 -8.74 -0.08
N LEU A 93 -15.36 -8.76 0.63
CA LEU A 93 -15.31 -8.52 2.08
C LEU A 93 -15.87 -7.14 2.44
N ALA A 94 -15.43 -6.09 1.71
CA ALA A 94 -15.93 -4.74 1.91
C ALA A 94 -17.44 -4.61 1.59
N ALA A 95 -17.90 -5.21 0.50
CA ALA A 95 -19.30 -5.17 0.11
C ALA A 95 -20.20 -5.88 1.14
N LEU A 96 -19.77 -7.02 1.69
CA LEU A 96 -20.47 -7.74 2.76
C LEU A 96 -20.59 -6.88 4.03
N LYS A 97 -19.51 -6.21 4.44
CA LYS A 97 -19.52 -5.27 5.58
C LYS A 97 -20.49 -4.11 5.36
N CYS A 98 -20.57 -3.60 4.14
CA CYS A 98 -21.41 -2.46 3.76
C CYS A 98 -22.85 -2.82 3.38
N LEU A 99 -23.20 -4.12 3.31
CA LEU A 99 -24.46 -4.60 2.77
C LEU A 99 -25.68 -4.07 3.54
N LYS A 100 -25.61 -4.03 4.88
CA LYS A 100 -26.74 -3.55 5.72
C LYS A 100 -27.12 -2.08 5.46
N LYS A 101 -26.17 -1.27 4.98
CA LYS A 101 -26.38 0.16 4.68
C LYS A 101 -26.68 0.41 3.20
N ASN A 102 -26.64 -0.62 2.34
CA ASN A 102 -26.69 -0.51 0.88
C ASN A 102 -25.80 0.64 0.37
N ALA A 103 -24.56 0.69 0.88
CA ALA A 103 -23.65 1.78 0.59
C ALA A 103 -23.20 1.77 -0.88
N LEU A 104 -22.87 2.95 -1.39
CA LEU A 104 -22.24 3.11 -2.69
C LEU A 104 -20.73 3.01 -2.52
N LEU A 105 -20.12 1.95 -3.04
CA LEU A 105 -18.72 1.61 -2.85
C LEU A 105 -17.89 2.24 -3.97
N LEU A 106 -16.93 3.09 -3.61
CA LEU A 106 -15.91 3.60 -4.53
C LEU A 106 -14.62 2.80 -4.29
N VAL A 107 -14.34 1.83 -5.14
CA VAL A 107 -13.16 0.97 -5.06
C VAL A 107 -11.99 1.66 -5.75
N LEU A 108 -10.91 1.88 -4.99
CA LEU A 108 -9.69 2.53 -5.45
C LEU A 108 -8.47 1.68 -5.08
N ALA A 109 -7.49 1.62 -5.98
CA ALA A 109 -6.17 1.09 -5.65
C ALA A 109 -5.35 2.15 -4.91
N ALA A 110 -4.58 1.74 -3.89
CA ALA A 110 -3.79 2.65 -3.04
C ALA A 110 -2.50 3.17 -3.72
N ASP A 111 -2.20 2.70 -4.92
CA ASP A 111 -0.91 2.78 -5.59
C ASP A 111 -1.01 3.46 -6.98
N HIS A 112 -2.06 4.27 -7.19
CA HIS A 112 -2.24 5.10 -8.39
C HIS A 112 -1.96 6.58 -8.13
N ILE A 113 -1.30 7.22 -9.08
CA ILE A 113 -1.15 8.68 -9.12
C ILE A 113 -2.23 9.26 -10.03
N ILE A 114 -2.86 10.34 -9.58
CA ILE A 114 -3.84 11.12 -10.34
C ILE A 114 -3.47 12.58 -10.09
N LYS A 115 -3.09 13.30 -11.14
CA LYS A 115 -2.60 14.68 -11.04
C LYS A 115 -3.73 15.70 -10.92
N ASP A 116 -4.85 15.46 -11.60
CA ASP A 116 -6.02 16.36 -11.58
C ASP A 116 -7.11 15.80 -10.67
N GLU A 117 -7.03 16.18 -9.39
CA GLU A 117 -7.98 15.73 -8.36
C GLU A 117 -9.39 16.30 -8.56
N GLU A 118 -9.51 17.49 -9.15
CA GLU A 118 -10.80 18.15 -9.38
C GLU A 118 -11.59 17.41 -10.46
N THR A 119 -10.95 17.15 -11.61
CA THR A 119 -11.56 16.34 -12.67
C THR A 119 -11.91 14.95 -12.16
N PHE A 120 -11.02 14.31 -11.40
CA PHE A 120 -11.29 13.02 -10.78
C PHE A 120 -12.54 13.02 -9.89
N CYS A 121 -12.63 13.97 -8.96
CA CYS A 121 -13.78 14.07 -8.06
C CYS A 121 -15.07 14.36 -8.82
N LYS A 122 -15.03 15.26 -9.80
CA LYS A 122 -16.17 15.58 -10.65
C LYS A 122 -16.66 14.36 -11.42
N THR A 123 -15.76 13.61 -12.06
CA THR A 123 -16.12 12.39 -12.80
C THR A 123 -16.76 11.33 -11.89
N ILE A 124 -16.31 11.18 -10.64
CA ILE A 124 -16.94 10.28 -9.67
C ILE A 124 -18.35 10.74 -9.30
N GLN A 125 -18.55 12.04 -9.05
CA GLN A 125 -19.87 12.58 -8.75
C GLN A 125 -20.83 12.40 -9.93
N ASP A 126 -20.35 12.62 -11.16
CA ASP A 126 -21.13 12.40 -12.37
C ASP A 126 -21.48 10.92 -12.59
N ALA A 127 -20.56 10.02 -12.24
CA ALA A 127 -20.75 8.57 -12.33
C ALA A 127 -21.78 8.02 -11.33
N ARG A 128 -22.01 8.74 -10.22
CA ARG A 128 -22.88 8.33 -9.12
C ARG A 128 -24.29 7.95 -9.57
N LYS A 129 -24.88 8.72 -10.50
CA LYS A 129 -26.24 8.48 -11.02
C LYS A 129 -26.40 7.09 -11.64
N TYR A 130 -25.37 6.59 -12.33
CA TYR A 130 -25.39 5.26 -12.94
C TYR A 130 -25.28 4.16 -11.90
N ALA A 131 -24.39 4.33 -10.92
CA ALA A 131 -24.20 3.37 -9.84
C ALA A 131 -25.44 3.27 -8.94
N GLU A 132 -26.10 4.39 -8.65
CA GLU A 132 -27.38 4.43 -7.92
C GLU A 132 -28.51 3.75 -8.72
N ALA A 133 -28.52 3.88 -10.04
CA ALA A 133 -29.41 3.15 -10.94
C ALA A 133 -29.07 1.65 -11.08
N GLY A 134 -28.08 1.15 -10.33
CA GLY A 134 -27.74 -0.27 -10.22
C GLY A 134 -26.73 -0.77 -11.24
N LYS A 135 -26.05 0.13 -11.96
CA LYS A 135 -24.94 -0.21 -12.87
C LYS A 135 -23.63 -0.42 -12.11
N LEU A 136 -22.74 -1.22 -12.71
CA LEU A 136 -21.38 -1.43 -12.23
C LEU A 136 -20.46 -0.49 -13.00
N VAL A 137 -20.14 0.65 -12.41
CA VAL A 137 -19.33 1.67 -13.09
C VAL A 137 -17.85 1.32 -12.96
N THR A 138 -17.13 1.39 -14.07
CA THR A 138 -15.67 1.41 -14.13
C THR A 138 -15.20 2.70 -14.78
N PHE A 139 -13.99 3.16 -14.44
CA PHE A 139 -13.41 4.38 -15.00
C PHE A 139 -12.35 4.01 -16.04
N GLY A 140 -12.57 4.43 -17.28
CA GLY A 140 -11.65 4.16 -18.39
C GLY A 140 -10.71 5.34 -18.60
N ILE A 141 -9.40 5.14 -18.49
CA ILE A 141 -8.44 6.22 -18.75
C ILE A 141 -8.31 6.43 -20.25
N VAL A 142 -8.34 7.69 -20.69
CA VAL A 142 -8.10 8.03 -22.10
C VAL A 142 -6.64 7.71 -22.46
N PRO A 143 -6.39 6.75 -23.37
CA PRO A 143 -5.03 6.36 -23.72
C PRO A 143 -4.29 7.51 -24.41
N THR A 144 -3.04 7.73 -24.02
CA THR A 144 -2.15 8.72 -24.66
C THR A 144 -1.07 8.07 -25.53
N MET A 145 -0.91 6.75 -25.40
CA MET A 145 0.10 5.94 -26.09
C MET A 145 -0.35 4.48 -26.19
N PRO A 146 0.24 3.66 -27.08
CA PRO A 146 -0.09 2.25 -27.21
C PRO A 146 0.59 1.41 -26.11
N GLU A 147 0.06 1.46 -24.89
CA GLU A 147 0.61 0.67 -23.77
C GLU A 147 0.20 -0.80 -23.88
N THR A 148 1.15 -1.72 -23.63
CA THR A 148 0.94 -3.17 -23.71
C THR A 148 0.81 -3.82 -22.32
N GLY A 149 1.21 -3.11 -21.27
CA GLY A 149 1.14 -3.56 -19.89
C GLY A 149 -0.25 -3.46 -19.24
N TYR A 150 -1.17 -2.70 -19.83
CA TYR A 150 -2.50 -2.43 -19.28
C TYR A 150 -3.60 -3.29 -19.92
N GLY A 151 -4.67 -3.49 -19.16
CA GLY A 151 -5.97 -3.91 -19.69
C GLY A 151 -6.65 -2.75 -20.42
N TYR A 152 -7.47 -3.06 -21.42
CA TYR A 152 -8.27 -2.13 -22.19
C TYR A 152 -9.76 -2.46 -22.05
N ILE A 153 -10.58 -1.42 -22.12
CA ILE A 153 -12.04 -1.49 -22.09
C ILE A 153 -12.54 -0.89 -23.39
N ARG A 154 -13.22 -1.70 -24.20
CA ARG A 154 -13.89 -1.19 -25.39
C ARG A 154 -15.24 -0.60 -25.00
N ARG A 155 -15.47 0.65 -25.38
CA ARG A 155 -16.78 1.29 -25.18
C ARG A 155 -17.79 0.77 -26.20
N GLY A 156 -18.99 0.52 -25.73
CA GLY A 156 -20.16 0.19 -26.53
C GLY A 156 -21.06 1.41 -26.73
N GLN A 157 -22.36 1.20 -26.73
CA GLN A 157 -23.35 2.25 -26.94
C GLN A 157 -23.33 3.29 -25.82
N ALA A 158 -23.45 4.56 -26.20
CA ALA A 158 -23.58 5.68 -25.26
C ALA A 158 -24.90 5.59 -24.49
N LEU A 159 -24.84 5.87 -23.19
CA LEU A 159 -25.99 5.99 -22.31
C LEU A 159 -26.32 7.48 -22.14
N PHE A 160 -27.31 7.96 -22.89
CA PHE A 160 -27.80 9.33 -22.75
C PHE A 160 -28.64 9.45 -21.47
N SER A 161 -28.24 10.32 -20.55
CA SER A 161 -29.17 10.83 -19.54
C SER A 161 -30.04 11.92 -20.16
N ALA A 162 -31.34 11.91 -19.84
CA ALA A 162 -32.35 12.81 -20.42
C ALA A 162 -32.21 14.31 -20.05
N GLU A 163 -31.15 14.68 -19.34
CA GLU A 163 -30.84 16.05 -18.95
C GLU A 163 -29.46 16.41 -19.52
N ASN A 164 -29.34 17.64 -20.04
CA ASN A 164 -28.22 18.24 -20.77
C ASN A 164 -26.89 18.30 -19.98
N ASP A 165 -26.41 17.17 -19.46
CA ASP A 165 -25.18 17.09 -18.68
C ASP A 165 -24.10 16.27 -19.39
N CYS A 166 -22.91 16.85 -19.45
CA CYS A 166 -21.78 16.46 -20.29
C CYS A 166 -21.11 15.11 -19.94
N SER A 167 -21.67 14.29 -19.05
CA SER A 167 -21.07 12.99 -18.67
C SER A 167 -21.61 11.85 -19.54
N LEU A 168 -20.85 11.54 -20.59
CA LEU A 168 -21.08 10.38 -21.46
C LEU A 168 -20.56 9.10 -20.76
N ALA A 169 -21.46 8.29 -20.21
CA ALA A 169 -21.16 6.90 -19.89
C ALA A 169 -21.46 6.01 -21.10
N PHE A 170 -20.69 4.94 -21.27
CA PHE A 170 -20.88 3.95 -22.31
C PHE A 170 -21.11 2.59 -21.69
N ARG A 171 -21.89 1.72 -22.34
CA ARG A 171 -21.86 0.29 -21.98
C ARG A 171 -20.46 -0.26 -22.22
N VAL A 172 -20.03 -1.23 -21.42
CA VAL A 172 -18.81 -1.97 -21.76
C VAL A 172 -19.15 -3.00 -22.83
N ALA A 173 -18.42 -2.98 -23.94
CA ALA A 173 -18.57 -3.98 -25.00
C ALA A 173 -17.72 -5.22 -24.72
N GLU A 174 -16.46 -5.01 -24.34
CA GLU A 174 -15.51 -6.07 -24.00
C GLU A 174 -14.36 -5.53 -23.15
N PHE A 175 -13.77 -6.41 -22.35
CA PHE A 175 -12.47 -6.21 -21.70
C PHE A 175 -11.41 -6.97 -22.48
N VAL A 176 -10.26 -6.35 -22.70
CA VAL A 176 -9.13 -6.96 -23.41
C VAL A 176 -7.86 -6.78 -22.61
N GLU A 177 -7.13 -7.86 -22.34
CA GLU A 177 -5.95 -7.82 -21.48
C GLU A 177 -4.64 -7.86 -22.27
N LYS A 178 -3.75 -6.89 -21.98
CA LYS A 178 -2.35 -6.84 -22.41
C LYS A 178 -2.14 -7.15 -23.90
N PRO A 179 -2.70 -6.32 -24.80
CA PRO A 179 -2.53 -6.51 -26.24
C PRO A 179 -1.07 -6.38 -26.66
N ASN A 180 -0.73 -6.92 -27.83
CA ASN A 180 0.56 -6.63 -28.48
C ASN A 180 0.60 -5.16 -28.97
N LEU A 181 1.78 -4.64 -29.27
CA LEU A 181 1.98 -3.23 -29.63
C LEU A 181 1.16 -2.80 -30.85
N GLU A 182 1.05 -3.64 -31.88
CA GLU A 182 0.27 -3.36 -33.09
C GLU A 182 -1.22 -3.22 -32.77
N THR A 183 -1.73 -4.11 -31.92
CA THR A 183 -3.12 -4.09 -31.46
C THR A 183 -3.38 -2.88 -30.56
N ALA A 184 -2.47 -2.57 -29.64
CA ALA A 184 -2.56 -1.38 -28.79
C ALA A 184 -2.57 -0.08 -29.62
N GLN A 185 -1.78 -0.02 -30.70
CA GLN A 185 -1.80 1.11 -31.64
C GLN A 185 -3.16 1.22 -32.34
N SER A 186 -3.71 0.10 -32.82
CA SER A 186 -5.06 0.11 -33.43
C SER A 186 -6.15 0.59 -32.45
N TYR A 187 -6.01 0.26 -31.16
CA TYR A 187 -6.94 0.70 -30.12
C TYR A 187 -6.86 2.20 -29.90
N LEU A 188 -5.65 2.75 -29.84
CA LEU A 188 -5.42 4.19 -29.74
C LEU A 188 -5.99 4.92 -30.96
N ASP A 189 -5.71 4.44 -32.17
CA ASP A 189 -6.14 5.06 -33.42
C ASP A 189 -7.68 5.07 -33.56
N SER A 190 -8.36 4.04 -33.03
CA SER A 190 -9.82 3.94 -33.07
C SER A 190 -10.53 4.97 -32.16
N GLY A 191 -9.90 5.37 -31.05
CA GLY A 191 -10.53 6.16 -29.99
C GLY A 191 -11.73 5.49 -29.29
N GLU A 192 -11.94 4.18 -29.49
CA GLU A 192 -13.02 3.40 -28.87
C GLU A 192 -12.61 2.68 -27.59
N TYR A 193 -11.32 2.63 -27.29
CA TYR A 193 -10.79 1.91 -26.16
C TYR A 193 -10.24 2.86 -25.09
N TYR A 194 -10.41 2.46 -23.84
CA TYR A 194 -9.87 3.11 -22.67
C TYR A 194 -8.96 2.15 -21.91
N TRP A 195 -7.94 2.64 -21.20
CA TRP A 195 -7.22 1.78 -20.26
C TRP A 195 -8.09 1.46 -19.05
N ASN A 196 -8.05 0.20 -18.61
CA ASN A 196 -8.68 -0.21 -17.37
C ASN A 196 -7.92 0.39 -16.18
N SER A 197 -8.58 1.31 -15.46
CA SER A 197 -7.97 1.94 -14.29
C SER A 197 -8.01 1.09 -13.02
N GLY A 198 -8.74 -0.02 -13.01
CA GLY A 198 -8.99 -0.80 -11.79
C GLY A 198 -9.83 -0.06 -10.73
N MET A 199 -10.42 1.08 -11.08
CA MET A 199 -11.34 1.83 -10.20
C MET A 199 -12.79 1.51 -10.53
N PHE A 200 -13.61 1.36 -9.50
CA PHE A 200 -15.02 0.99 -9.65
C PHE A 200 -15.94 1.79 -8.74
N LEU A 201 -17.20 1.97 -9.18
CA LEU A 201 -18.25 2.59 -8.39
C LEU A 201 -19.56 1.80 -8.56
N PHE A 202 -20.05 1.18 -7.48
CA PHE A 202 -21.29 0.41 -7.50
C PHE A 202 -21.93 0.28 -6.12
N ARG A 203 -23.21 -0.08 -6.10
CA ARG A 203 -23.93 -0.36 -4.85
C ARG A 203 -23.53 -1.74 -4.31
N ALA A 204 -23.35 -1.85 -2.99
CA ALA A 204 -22.87 -3.07 -2.34
C ALA A 204 -23.76 -4.31 -2.64
N ASP A 205 -25.08 -4.15 -2.60
CA ASP A 205 -26.06 -5.19 -2.93
C ASP A 205 -25.93 -5.66 -4.39
N ARG A 206 -25.84 -4.75 -5.36
CA ARG A 206 -25.70 -5.08 -6.79
C ARG A 206 -24.43 -5.84 -7.07
N TYR A 207 -23.31 -5.45 -6.46
CA TYR A 207 -22.06 -6.19 -6.59
C TYR A 207 -22.20 -7.63 -6.05
N ILE A 208 -22.79 -7.79 -4.86
CA ILE A 208 -23.00 -9.11 -4.27
C ILE A 208 -23.97 -9.96 -5.12
N GLU A 209 -25.00 -9.37 -5.73
CA GLU A 209 -25.91 -10.05 -6.64
C GLU A 209 -25.20 -10.59 -7.89
N GLU A 210 -24.37 -9.77 -8.55
CA GLU A 210 -23.58 -10.21 -9.71
C GLU A 210 -22.50 -11.23 -9.30
N LEU A 211 -21.86 -11.06 -8.13
CA LEU A 211 -20.88 -12.00 -7.61
C LEU A 211 -21.51 -13.36 -7.32
N LYS A 212 -22.70 -13.42 -6.71
CA LYS A 212 -23.44 -14.68 -6.50
C LYS A 212 -23.76 -15.40 -7.80
N LYS A 213 -24.03 -14.65 -8.86
CA LYS A 213 -24.39 -15.19 -10.17
C LYS A 213 -23.19 -15.80 -10.88
N PHE A 214 -22.05 -15.09 -10.89
CA PHE A 214 -20.89 -15.50 -11.68
C PHE A 214 -19.84 -16.28 -10.89
N ARG A 215 -19.68 -15.98 -9.59
CA ARG A 215 -18.69 -16.55 -8.68
C ARG A 215 -19.28 -16.85 -7.29
N PRO A 216 -20.25 -17.77 -7.22
CA PRO A 216 -20.86 -18.17 -5.95
C PRO A 216 -19.86 -18.78 -4.96
N ASP A 217 -18.77 -19.35 -5.48
CA ASP A 217 -17.62 -19.85 -4.72
C ASP A 217 -16.90 -18.74 -3.94
N ILE A 218 -16.56 -17.61 -4.59
CA ILE A 218 -15.97 -16.44 -3.92
C ILE A 218 -16.96 -15.87 -2.90
N TYR A 219 -18.23 -15.68 -3.29
CA TYR A 219 -19.24 -15.14 -2.38
C TYR A 219 -19.36 -15.99 -1.09
N LYS A 220 -19.43 -17.32 -1.23
CA LYS A 220 -19.59 -18.23 -0.09
C LYS A 220 -18.39 -18.18 0.85
N ALA A 221 -17.17 -18.21 0.31
CA ALA A 221 -15.94 -18.14 1.10
C ALA A 221 -15.85 -16.82 1.87
N CYS A 222 -16.06 -15.68 1.19
CA CYS A 222 -16.03 -14.37 1.82
C CYS A 222 -17.17 -14.17 2.85
N SER A 223 -18.37 -14.72 2.61
CA SER A 223 -19.48 -14.66 3.57
C SER A 223 -19.14 -15.40 4.86
N LEU A 224 -18.64 -16.63 4.75
CA LEU A 224 -18.21 -17.43 5.92
C LEU A 224 -17.08 -16.73 6.68
N ALA A 225 -16.11 -16.18 5.94
CA ALA A 225 -14.99 -15.47 6.53
C ALA A 225 -15.41 -14.22 7.32
N MET A 226 -16.43 -13.49 6.82
CA MET A 226 -16.99 -12.31 7.48
C MET A 226 -17.96 -12.63 8.63
N GLU A 227 -18.67 -13.75 8.58
CA GLU A 227 -19.59 -14.18 9.65
C GLU A 227 -18.85 -14.48 10.95
N SER A 228 -17.64 -15.04 10.85
CA SER A 228 -16.77 -15.35 11.98
C SER A 228 -15.70 -14.28 12.23
N ALA A 229 -15.83 -13.10 11.61
CA ALA A 229 -14.82 -12.05 11.73
C ALA A 229 -14.77 -11.48 13.15
N VAL A 230 -13.56 -11.25 13.64
CA VAL A 230 -13.29 -10.64 14.94
C VAL A 230 -12.81 -9.21 14.73
N THR A 231 -13.36 -8.28 15.52
CA THR A 231 -12.89 -6.89 15.54
C THR A 231 -11.98 -6.69 16.74
N ASP A 232 -10.73 -6.28 16.49
CA ASP A 232 -9.74 -5.95 17.52
C ASP A 232 -9.05 -4.62 17.19
N LEU A 233 -9.08 -3.68 18.15
CA LEU A 233 -8.56 -2.33 17.96
C LEU A 233 -9.18 -1.65 16.72
N ASP A 234 -8.37 -1.47 15.68
CA ASP A 234 -8.68 -0.83 14.41
C ASP A 234 -9.01 -1.86 13.30
N PHE A 235 -8.90 -3.16 13.60
CA PHE A 235 -8.85 -4.20 12.59
C PHE A 235 -10.07 -5.11 12.60
N ILE A 236 -10.39 -5.62 11.42
CA ILE A 236 -11.40 -6.66 11.19
C ILE A 236 -10.65 -7.84 10.60
N ARG A 237 -10.48 -8.86 11.41
CA ARG A 237 -9.83 -10.11 11.05
C ARG A 237 -10.87 -11.08 10.56
N VAL A 238 -10.82 -11.39 9.28
CA VAL A 238 -11.67 -12.43 8.70
C VAL A 238 -11.17 -13.81 9.12
N ASP A 239 -12.05 -14.80 9.14
CA ASP A 239 -11.64 -16.17 9.44
C ASP A 239 -10.65 -16.69 8.39
N GLU A 240 -9.50 -17.15 8.87
CA GLU A 240 -8.34 -17.50 8.02
C GLU A 240 -8.62 -18.71 7.14
N ASP A 241 -9.18 -19.78 7.71
CA ASP A 241 -9.44 -21.02 6.99
C ASP A 241 -10.49 -20.79 5.89
N SER A 242 -11.56 -20.08 6.20
CA SER A 242 -12.61 -19.74 5.24
C SER A 242 -12.09 -18.86 4.10
N PHE A 243 -11.25 -17.86 4.41
CA PHE A 243 -10.71 -16.96 3.38
C PHE A 243 -9.60 -17.62 2.55
N CYS A 244 -8.77 -18.47 3.16
CA CYS A 244 -7.75 -19.25 2.45
C CYS A 244 -8.36 -20.19 1.40
N ALA A 245 -9.58 -20.69 1.61
CA ALA A 245 -10.32 -21.47 0.63
C ALA A 245 -10.88 -20.64 -0.54
N CYS A 246 -10.86 -19.31 -0.45
CA CYS A 246 -11.35 -18.42 -1.50
C CYS A 246 -10.46 -18.47 -2.75
N PRO A 247 -11.04 -18.59 -3.95
CA PRO A 247 -10.30 -18.49 -5.20
C PRO A 247 -9.57 -17.15 -5.37
N ASP A 248 -8.40 -17.19 -6.00
CA ASP A 248 -7.58 -16.02 -6.33
C ASP A 248 -7.96 -15.48 -7.72
N GLU A 249 -8.75 -14.40 -7.78
CA GLU A 249 -9.21 -13.81 -9.04
C GLU A 249 -9.48 -12.30 -8.93
N SER A 250 -9.23 -11.56 -10.01
CA SER A 250 -9.56 -10.12 -10.05
C SER A 250 -11.04 -9.89 -10.29
N ILE A 251 -11.54 -8.73 -9.85
CA ILE A 251 -12.93 -8.30 -10.07
C ILE A 251 -13.28 -8.20 -11.57
N ASP A 252 -12.28 -7.85 -12.39
CA ASP A 252 -12.42 -7.72 -13.84
C ASP A 252 -12.94 -9.03 -14.46
N TYR A 253 -12.26 -10.15 -14.17
CA TYR A 253 -12.62 -11.48 -14.66
C TYR A 253 -13.80 -12.11 -13.90
N ALA A 254 -13.87 -11.88 -12.59
CA ALA A 254 -14.88 -12.48 -11.74
C ALA A 254 -16.28 -11.95 -12.08
N VAL A 255 -16.40 -10.65 -12.36
CA VAL A 255 -17.69 -9.95 -12.47
C VAL A 255 -17.77 -9.06 -13.71
N MET A 256 -16.81 -8.15 -13.91
CA MET A 256 -16.97 -7.05 -14.87
C MET A 256 -17.05 -7.51 -16.33
N GLU A 257 -16.27 -8.53 -16.71
CA GLU A 257 -16.30 -9.11 -18.06
C GLU A 257 -17.60 -9.88 -18.36
N LYS A 258 -18.26 -10.40 -17.32
CA LYS A 258 -19.41 -11.31 -17.47
C LYS A 258 -20.75 -10.58 -17.31
N THR A 259 -20.76 -9.42 -16.66
CA THR A 259 -21.99 -8.69 -16.36
C THR A 259 -22.50 -7.89 -17.56
N ASN A 260 -23.83 -7.80 -17.69
CA ASN A 260 -24.48 -6.94 -18.68
C ASN A 260 -24.72 -5.51 -18.17
N ASP A 261 -24.40 -5.25 -16.90
CA ASP A 261 -24.63 -3.97 -16.22
C ASP A 261 -23.37 -3.11 -16.09
N ALA A 262 -22.25 -3.54 -16.68
CA ALA A 262 -21.01 -2.78 -16.69
C ALA A 262 -21.12 -1.54 -17.58
N VAL A 263 -20.70 -0.40 -17.03
CA VAL A 263 -20.62 0.87 -17.74
C VAL A 263 -19.24 1.50 -17.53
N VAL A 264 -18.68 2.08 -18.58
CA VAL A 264 -17.40 2.79 -18.53
C VAL A 264 -17.64 4.30 -18.62
N VAL A 265 -17.03 5.03 -17.69
CA VAL A 265 -16.98 6.49 -17.70
C VAL A 265 -15.55 6.91 -18.07
N PRO A 266 -15.35 7.68 -19.16
CA PRO A 266 -14.03 8.17 -19.52
C PRO A 266 -13.46 9.10 -18.45
N LEU A 267 -12.20 8.91 -18.13
CA LEU A 267 -11.47 9.71 -17.15
C LEU A 267 -10.18 10.23 -17.77
N ASN A 268 -10.01 11.55 -17.75
CA ASN A 268 -8.78 12.22 -18.15
C ASN A 268 -8.30 13.10 -17.00
N ALA A 269 -7.56 12.51 -16.06
CA ALA A 269 -7.12 13.17 -14.83
C ALA A 269 -5.61 12.99 -14.56
N GLY A 270 -4.82 12.75 -15.62
CA GLY A 270 -3.38 12.49 -15.49
C GLY A 270 -3.07 11.26 -14.63
N TRP A 271 -3.76 10.15 -14.89
CA TRP A 271 -3.63 8.89 -14.17
C TRP A 271 -2.34 8.13 -14.53
N SER A 272 -1.74 7.42 -13.56
CA SER A 272 -0.63 6.48 -13.75
C SER A 272 -0.62 5.37 -12.69
N ASP A 273 -0.40 4.11 -13.09
CA ASP A 273 -0.30 2.91 -12.21
C ASP A 273 1.08 2.76 -11.51
N VAL A 274 2.05 3.62 -11.82
CA VAL A 274 3.39 3.59 -11.20
C VAL A 274 3.96 2.16 -11.11
N GLY A 275 3.94 1.47 -12.24
CA GLY A 275 4.33 0.06 -12.31
C GLY A 275 5.84 -0.18 -12.40
N SER A 276 6.63 0.88 -12.59
CA SER A 276 8.08 0.79 -12.81
C SER A 276 8.78 2.11 -12.51
N TRP A 277 10.12 2.07 -12.41
CA TRP A 277 10.93 3.29 -12.30
C TRP A 277 10.82 4.20 -13.54
N SER A 278 10.61 3.64 -14.73
CA SER A 278 10.38 4.44 -15.95
C SER A 278 9.11 5.27 -15.82
N SER A 279 8.04 4.68 -15.30
CA SER A 279 6.78 5.39 -15.02
C SER A 279 6.98 6.53 -14.00
N LEU A 280 7.82 6.32 -12.97
CA LEU A 280 8.17 7.37 -12.02
C LEU A 280 8.98 8.50 -12.67
N TRP A 281 9.94 8.17 -13.55
CA TRP A 281 10.72 9.17 -14.27
C TRP A 281 9.82 10.01 -15.19
N GLU A 282 8.89 9.38 -15.91
CA GLU A 282 7.95 10.06 -16.81
C GLU A 282 7.09 11.10 -16.09
N ILE A 283 6.51 10.74 -14.94
CA ILE A 283 5.59 11.62 -14.21
C ILE A 283 6.28 12.72 -13.38
N SER A 284 7.57 12.53 -13.06
CA SER A 284 8.33 13.47 -12.23
C SER A 284 8.79 14.70 -13.01
N ASP A 285 8.99 15.80 -12.30
CA ASP A 285 9.59 17.01 -12.83
C ASP A 285 11.06 16.77 -13.19
N LYS A 286 11.45 17.25 -14.38
CA LYS A 286 12.78 17.03 -14.97
C LYS A 286 13.55 18.35 -15.07
N ASP A 287 14.86 18.26 -14.95
CA ASP A 287 15.77 19.36 -15.25
C ASP A 287 15.92 19.58 -16.77
N SER A 288 16.76 20.55 -17.16
CA SER A 288 17.07 20.87 -18.57
C SER A 288 17.69 19.71 -19.36
N ASN A 289 18.24 18.72 -18.68
CA ASN A 289 18.91 17.56 -19.24
C ASN A 289 18.03 16.29 -19.16
N GLY A 290 16.76 16.43 -18.76
CA GLY A 290 15.84 15.31 -18.61
C GLY A 290 16.08 14.47 -17.36
N ASN A 291 16.92 14.92 -16.42
CA ASN A 291 17.16 14.19 -15.19
C ASN A 291 16.09 14.47 -14.14
N VAL A 292 15.79 13.45 -13.34
CA VAL A 292 15.01 13.54 -12.11
C VAL A 292 15.96 13.29 -10.94
N THR A 293 16.04 14.22 -10.01
CA THR A 293 16.90 14.10 -8.81
C THR A 293 16.06 14.14 -7.54
N LYS A 294 16.37 13.25 -6.59
CA LYS A 294 15.73 13.20 -5.27
C LYS A 294 16.78 12.93 -4.19
N GLY A 295 16.78 13.75 -3.15
CA GLY A 295 17.76 13.67 -2.06
C GLY A 295 19.08 14.34 -2.39
N ASP A 296 20.17 13.89 -1.74
CA ASP A 296 21.51 14.44 -1.94
C ASP A 296 22.16 13.88 -3.22
N VAL A 297 22.03 14.62 -4.31
CA VAL A 297 22.47 14.21 -5.66
C VAL A 297 23.32 15.29 -6.31
N LEU A 298 24.45 14.89 -6.89
CA LEU A 298 25.27 15.75 -7.76
C LEU A 298 25.45 15.09 -9.13
N SER A 299 25.12 15.81 -10.19
CA SER A 299 25.27 15.34 -11.56
C SER A 299 26.19 16.26 -12.39
N HIS A 300 27.02 15.66 -13.22
CA HIS A 300 27.87 16.36 -14.18
C HIS A 300 27.88 15.61 -15.52
N ASN A 301 27.40 16.22 -16.59
CA ASN A 301 27.20 15.56 -17.89
C ASN A 301 26.34 14.28 -17.76
N ALA A 302 25.22 14.38 -17.06
CA ALA A 302 24.21 13.33 -16.98
C ALA A 302 22.96 13.73 -17.77
N ASP A 303 22.38 12.82 -18.56
CA ASP A 303 21.18 13.07 -19.35
C ASP A 303 20.14 11.95 -19.14
N ASN A 304 18.85 12.30 -19.08
CA ASN A 304 17.72 11.37 -18.96
C ASN A 304 17.85 10.36 -17.80
N CYS A 305 18.47 10.74 -16.69
CA CYS A 305 18.68 9.85 -15.55
C CYS A 305 17.61 10.04 -14.45
N TYR A 306 17.29 8.96 -13.73
CA TYR A 306 16.56 9.03 -12.46
C TYR A 306 17.54 8.76 -11.33
N LEU A 307 17.85 9.76 -10.52
CA LEU A 307 18.85 9.69 -9.45
C LEU A 307 18.16 9.91 -8.10
N HIS A 308 18.16 8.88 -7.26
CA HIS A 308 17.53 8.90 -5.94
C HIS A 308 18.51 8.51 -4.85
N ALA A 309 18.60 9.36 -3.84
CA ALA A 309 19.50 9.22 -2.71
C ALA A 309 18.70 9.32 -1.40
N GLU A 310 18.51 8.19 -0.71
CA GLU A 310 17.77 8.16 0.56
C GLU A 310 18.61 8.67 1.72
N THR A 311 19.90 8.28 1.80
CA THR A 311 20.75 8.59 2.96
C THR A 311 22.19 8.96 2.66
N GLY A 312 22.71 8.62 1.48
CA GLY A 312 24.06 8.96 1.04
C GLY A 312 24.06 10.03 -0.03
N LEU A 313 25.25 10.47 -0.43
CA LEU A 313 25.42 11.28 -1.63
C LEU A 313 25.47 10.37 -2.87
N VAL A 314 24.63 10.63 -3.86
CA VAL A 314 24.72 9.97 -5.18
C VAL A 314 25.35 10.94 -6.18
N THR A 315 26.45 10.52 -6.82
CA THR A 315 27.10 11.30 -7.87
C THR A 315 27.03 10.61 -9.22
N ALA A 316 26.66 11.37 -10.26
CA ALA A 316 26.52 10.87 -11.63
C ALA A 316 27.39 11.68 -12.58
N VAL A 317 28.36 11.04 -13.24
CA VAL A 317 29.30 11.73 -14.14
C VAL A 317 29.38 11.03 -15.50
N GLY A 318 28.99 11.72 -16.57
CA GLY A 318 29.11 11.20 -17.93
C GLY A 318 28.19 10.03 -18.26
N VAL A 319 27.01 9.95 -17.63
CA VAL A 319 26.07 8.83 -17.75
C VAL A 319 24.76 9.25 -18.43
N LYS A 320 24.11 8.30 -19.10
CA LYS A 320 22.83 8.56 -19.79
C LYS A 320 21.85 7.40 -19.61
N ASP A 321 20.57 7.74 -19.55
CA ASP A 321 19.46 6.76 -19.50
C ASP A 321 19.62 5.75 -18.35
N LEU A 322 20.06 6.23 -17.18
CA LEU A 322 20.27 5.41 -15.98
C LEU A 322 19.28 5.74 -14.88
N ILE A 323 18.87 4.70 -14.19
CA ILE A 323 18.12 4.75 -12.93
C ILE A 323 19.07 4.29 -11.84
N VAL A 324 19.42 5.23 -10.96
CA VAL A 324 20.28 5.02 -9.80
C VAL A 324 19.45 5.29 -8.55
N VAL A 325 19.25 4.27 -7.74
CA VAL A 325 18.46 4.35 -6.52
C VAL A 325 19.30 3.82 -5.37
N GLN A 326 19.75 4.72 -4.53
CA GLN A 326 20.46 4.42 -3.30
C GLN A 326 19.49 4.46 -2.13
N THR A 327 19.36 3.32 -1.47
CA THR A 327 18.72 3.16 -0.17
C THR A 327 19.76 2.79 0.88
N LYS A 328 19.39 2.83 2.15
CA LYS A 328 20.33 2.56 3.26
C LYS A 328 21.12 1.25 3.12
N ASP A 329 20.47 0.18 2.64
CA ASP A 329 21.00 -1.19 2.59
C ASP A 329 21.33 -1.67 1.17
N ALA A 330 20.82 -1.00 0.14
CA ALA A 330 21.01 -1.43 -1.25
C ALA A 330 21.11 -0.28 -2.25
N VAL A 331 21.88 -0.51 -3.31
CA VAL A 331 21.97 0.38 -4.48
C VAL A 331 21.52 -0.38 -5.71
N LEU A 332 20.56 0.18 -6.45
CA LEU A 332 20.19 -0.27 -7.78
C LEU A 332 20.77 0.69 -8.80
N VAL A 333 21.43 0.13 -9.82
CA VAL A 333 21.80 0.82 -11.04
C VAL A 333 21.25 0.02 -12.20
N ALA A 334 20.34 0.61 -12.98
CA ALA A 334 19.72 -0.03 -14.12
C ALA A 334 19.64 0.96 -15.29
N ASN A 335 19.77 0.46 -16.52
CA ASN A 335 19.40 1.24 -17.69
C ASN A 335 17.86 1.35 -17.76
N THR A 336 17.34 2.51 -18.16
CA THR A 336 15.90 2.78 -18.26
C THR A 336 15.14 1.75 -19.12
N ASN A 337 15.80 1.16 -20.12
CA ASN A 337 15.20 0.14 -21.00
C ASN A 337 15.09 -1.25 -20.36
N CYS A 338 15.80 -1.50 -19.25
CA CYS A 338 15.87 -2.81 -18.59
C CYS A 338 15.15 -2.83 -17.22
N VAL A 339 14.40 -1.80 -16.88
CA VAL A 339 13.78 -1.62 -15.55
C VAL A 339 12.81 -2.75 -15.19
N GLN A 340 12.14 -3.35 -16.17
CA GLN A 340 11.24 -4.47 -15.94
C GLN A 340 11.96 -5.72 -15.38
N ASP A 341 13.28 -5.81 -15.55
CA ASP A 341 14.10 -6.93 -15.10
C ASP A 341 14.53 -6.83 -13.63
N VAL A 342 14.22 -5.72 -12.93
CA VAL A 342 14.47 -5.57 -11.48
C VAL A 342 13.83 -6.72 -10.69
N LYS A 343 12.66 -7.22 -11.12
CA LYS A 343 12.00 -8.39 -10.51
C LYS A 343 12.88 -9.64 -10.48
N LYS A 344 13.72 -9.85 -11.51
CA LYS A 344 14.62 -11.01 -11.61
C LYS A 344 15.72 -10.95 -10.55
N ILE A 345 16.20 -9.74 -10.22
CA ILE A 345 17.15 -9.53 -9.13
C ILE A 345 16.49 -9.82 -7.78
N VAL A 346 15.26 -9.34 -7.57
CA VAL A 346 14.50 -9.64 -6.34
C VAL A 346 14.27 -11.14 -6.16
N GLU A 347 13.96 -11.87 -7.24
CA GLU A 347 13.87 -13.34 -7.24
C GLU A 347 15.19 -14.01 -6.88
N LYS A 348 16.32 -13.48 -7.36
CA LYS A 348 17.64 -14.00 -7.01
C LYS A 348 17.98 -13.75 -5.54
N ILE A 349 17.72 -12.56 -5.00
CA ILE A 349 17.91 -12.21 -3.57
C ILE A 349 17.09 -13.18 -2.69
N LYS A 350 15.86 -13.51 -3.11
CA LYS A 350 15.00 -14.52 -2.45
C LYS A 350 15.66 -15.89 -2.42
N LEU A 351 16.15 -16.37 -3.57
CA LEU A 351 16.78 -17.68 -3.69
C LEU A 351 18.07 -17.79 -2.85
N GLU A 352 18.79 -16.68 -2.68
CA GLU A 352 19.99 -16.60 -1.86
C GLU A 352 19.69 -16.43 -0.36
N ASN A 353 18.41 -16.50 0.06
CA ASN A 353 17.94 -16.32 1.44
C ASN A 353 18.42 -15.00 2.09
N ARG A 354 18.60 -13.94 1.29
CA ARG A 354 18.97 -12.63 1.82
C ARG A 354 17.74 -11.80 2.20
N HIS A 355 17.92 -10.82 3.07
CA HIS A 355 16.81 -10.08 3.69
C HIS A 355 16.38 -8.80 2.97
N GLU A 356 17.16 -8.29 2.02
CA GLU A 356 16.94 -6.98 1.33
C GLU A 356 15.69 -6.97 0.43
N HIS A 357 14.96 -8.08 0.31
CA HIS A 357 13.67 -8.12 -0.37
C HIS A 357 12.48 -8.15 0.60
N ILE A 358 12.71 -8.47 1.87
CA ILE A 358 11.65 -8.69 2.88
C ILE A 358 11.41 -7.42 3.66
N THR A 359 12.43 -6.96 4.37
CA THR A 359 12.28 -5.99 5.45
C THR A 359 12.82 -4.65 4.97
N HIS A 360 12.00 -3.61 5.08
CA HIS A 360 12.49 -2.25 5.08
C HIS A 360 13.06 -1.95 6.48
N ARG A 361 14.10 -1.12 6.56
CA ARG A 361 14.84 -0.90 7.81
C ARG A 361 13.93 -0.48 8.97
N GLU A 362 12.92 0.32 8.64
CA GLU A 362 11.89 0.82 9.54
C GLU A 362 10.64 -0.06 9.55
N VAL A 363 10.24 -0.48 10.74
CA VAL A 363 9.10 -1.36 10.97
C VAL A 363 8.15 -0.73 11.99
N TYR A 364 6.89 -0.60 11.60
CA TYR A 364 5.85 0.02 12.41
C TYR A 364 5.19 -0.96 13.38
N ARG A 365 4.85 -0.44 14.57
CA ARG A 365 4.19 -1.15 15.67
C ARG A 365 3.14 -0.25 16.32
N PRO A 366 2.16 -0.80 17.04
CA PRO A 366 1.14 -0.02 17.74
C PRO A 366 1.71 1.07 18.66
N TRP A 367 2.83 0.77 19.30
CA TRP A 367 3.50 1.69 20.23
C TRP A 367 4.43 2.71 19.55
N GLY A 368 4.67 2.61 18.23
CA GLY A 368 5.64 3.44 17.52
C GLY A 368 6.34 2.68 16.39
N LYS A 369 7.66 2.71 16.35
CA LYS A 369 8.45 2.07 15.28
C LYS A 369 9.85 1.71 15.74
N TYR A 370 10.49 0.80 15.03
CA TYR A 370 11.93 0.57 15.17
C TYR A 370 12.62 0.56 13.81
N ASP A 371 13.86 1.02 13.78
CA ASP A 371 14.72 1.13 12.62
C ASP A 371 16.01 0.35 12.87
N SER A 372 16.29 -0.69 12.07
CA SER A 372 17.47 -1.55 12.26
C SER A 372 18.74 -0.89 11.72
N ILE A 373 19.55 -0.27 12.58
CA ILE A 373 20.71 0.53 12.17
C ILE A 373 21.87 -0.33 11.67
N ASP A 374 22.21 -1.39 12.40
CA ASP A 374 23.37 -2.23 12.12
C ASP A 374 23.13 -3.68 12.59
N PHE A 375 23.80 -4.64 11.96
CA PHE A 375 23.68 -6.06 12.26
C PHE A 375 25.00 -6.80 11.98
N GLY A 376 25.39 -7.67 12.90
CA GLY A 376 26.50 -8.59 12.74
C GLY A 376 26.20 -9.94 13.37
N GLU A 377 27.15 -10.87 13.33
CA GLU A 377 26.94 -12.25 13.77
C GLU A 377 26.46 -12.40 15.22
N ARG A 378 26.86 -11.47 16.11
CA ARG A 378 26.53 -11.52 17.54
C ARG A 378 25.90 -10.26 18.09
N TYR A 379 25.55 -9.31 17.22
CA TYR A 379 24.94 -8.07 17.65
C TYR A 379 23.91 -7.52 16.65
N GLN A 380 22.96 -6.75 17.16
CA GLN A 380 22.01 -5.99 16.36
C GLN A 380 21.76 -4.65 17.04
N VAL A 381 21.78 -3.57 16.26
CA VAL A 381 21.52 -2.21 16.74
C VAL A 381 20.21 -1.72 16.13
N LYS A 382 19.29 -1.24 16.97
CA LYS A 382 18.02 -0.66 16.54
C LYS A 382 17.86 0.74 17.14
N ARG A 383 17.29 1.66 16.37
CA ARG A 383 16.69 2.87 16.90
C ARG A 383 15.22 2.60 17.11
N ILE A 384 14.72 2.77 18.33
CA ILE A 384 13.32 2.57 18.67
C ILE A 384 12.72 3.93 18.98
N THR A 385 11.58 4.23 18.38
CA THR A 385 10.77 5.42 18.65
C THR A 385 9.45 4.98 19.25
N VAL A 386 9.17 5.40 20.49
CA VAL A 386 7.94 5.08 21.23
C VAL A 386 7.09 6.34 21.36
N LYS A 387 5.83 6.26 20.98
CA LYS A 387 4.90 7.40 21.03
C LYS A 387 4.55 7.80 22.47
N PRO A 388 4.17 9.07 22.70
CA PRO A 388 3.62 9.51 23.98
C PRO A 388 2.50 8.59 24.49
N GLY A 389 2.60 8.14 25.73
CA GLY A 389 1.62 7.26 26.39
C GLY A 389 1.68 5.78 25.98
N GLU A 390 2.50 5.43 24.98
CA GLU A 390 2.65 4.06 24.50
C GLU A 390 3.86 3.35 25.14
N GLY A 391 4.02 2.05 24.87
CA GLY A 391 5.16 1.31 25.42
C GLY A 391 5.31 -0.10 24.88
N ILE A 392 6.50 -0.68 25.05
CA ILE A 392 6.77 -2.08 24.76
C ILE A 392 6.22 -2.92 25.92
N SER A 393 5.28 -3.80 25.58
CA SER A 393 4.66 -4.81 26.45
C SER A 393 5.67 -5.61 27.28
N GLU A 394 5.23 -6.12 28.44
CA GLU A 394 6.09 -6.95 29.29
C GLU A 394 6.54 -8.21 28.55
N GLN A 395 7.85 -8.34 28.42
CA GLN A 395 8.48 -9.38 27.62
C GLN A 395 9.77 -9.90 28.25
N GLN A 396 10.27 -11.00 27.69
CA GLN A 396 11.53 -11.64 28.03
C GLN A 396 12.14 -12.27 26.78
N HIS A 397 13.47 -12.37 26.74
CA HIS A 397 14.23 -13.09 25.71
C HIS A 397 15.23 -14.04 26.38
N TYR A 398 15.43 -15.24 25.81
CA TYR A 398 16.26 -16.29 26.43
C TYR A 398 17.69 -16.34 25.90
N HIS A 399 17.97 -15.76 24.74
CA HIS A 399 19.25 -16.00 24.05
C HIS A 399 20.11 -14.74 23.84
N ARG A 400 19.60 -13.59 24.26
CA ARG A 400 20.28 -12.30 24.15
C ARG A 400 20.18 -11.46 25.41
N ALA A 401 21.07 -10.50 25.53
CA ALA A 401 20.95 -9.36 26.43
C ALA A 401 20.76 -8.10 25.60
N GLU A 402 20.22 -7.05 26.23
CA GLU A 402 19.95 -5.78 25.56
C GLU A 402 20.55 -4.63 26.36
N HIS A 403 21.00 -3.59 25.66
CA HIS A 403 21.42 -2.34 26.25
C HIS A 403 20.64 -1.22 25.61
N TRP A 404 19.92 -0.45 26.41
CA TRP A 404 19.06 0.63 25.95
C TRP A 404 19.67 1.96 26.35
N ILE A 405 19.91 2.84 25.39
CA ILE A 405 20.41 4.21 25.60
C ILE A 405 19.31 5.19 25.18
N ILE A 406 18.89 6.07 26.08
CA ILE A 406 17.87 7.08 25.77
C ILE A 406 18.52 8.22 25.00
N VAL A 407 18.04 8.47 23.79
CA VAL A 407 18.54 9.54 22.91
C VAL A 407 17.73 10.81 23.08
N ALA A 408 16.40 10.69 23.20
CA ALA A 408 15.49 11.82 23.34
C ALA A 408 14.29 11.46 24.22
N GLY A 409 13.83 12.38 25.07
CA GLY A 409 12.64 12.21 25.88
C GLY A 409 12.85 11.44 27.19
N THR A 410 11.81 10.78 27.69
CA THR A 410 11.80 10.12 29.01
C THR A 410 11.23 8.71 28.88
N ALA A 411 11.99 7.75 29.41
CA ALA A 411 11.61 6.34 29.45
C ALA A 411 11.27 5.92 30.88
N LYS A 412 10.13 5.25 31.05
CA LYS A 412 9.83 4.50 32.26
C LYS A 412 10.07 3.02 31.97
N ILE A 413 11.07 2.44 32.61
CA ILE A 413 11.51 1.06 32.36
C ILE A 413 11.27 0.25 33.61
N THR A 414 10.63 -0.92 33.45
CA THR A 414 10.44 -1.86 34.55
C THR A 414 11.29 -3.09 34.28
N ILE A 415 12.14 -3.50 35.23
CA ILE A 415 13.01 -4.70 35.13
C ILE A 415 12.84 -5.49 36.43
N LYS A 416 12.42 -6.76 36.35
CA LYS A 416 12.13 -7.58 37.55
C LYS A 416 11.16 -6.91 38.55
N GLY A 417 10.25 -6.08 38.05
CA GLY A 417 9.32 -5.30 38.88
C GLY A 417 9.88 -4.00 39.47
N GLU A 418 11.18 -3.73 39.32
CA GLU A 418 11.78 -2.45 39.70
C GLU A 418 11.57 -1.41 38.60
N VAL A 419 11.00 -0.26 38.95
CA VAL A 419 10.73 0.83 38.01
C VAL A 419 11.85 1.86 38.06
N LYS A 420 12.37 2.24 36.90
CA LYS A 420 13.34 3.32 36.71
C LYS A 420 12.81 4.33 35.71
N ILE A 421 13.06 5.61 35.96
CA ILE A 421 12.84 6.69 35.00
C ILE A 421 14.20 7.09 34.46
N LEU A 422 14.37 7.03 33.14
CA LEU A 422 15.59 7.44 32.45
C LEU A 422 15.28 8.58 31.48
N THR A 423 16.25 9.48 31.34
CA THR A 423 16.24 10.67 30.50
C THR A 423 17.41 10.62 29.52
N GLU A 424 17.55 11.65 28.68
CA GLU A 424 18.55 11.69 27.61
C GLU A 424 19.97 11.41 28.11
N ASN A 425 20.70 10.59 27.34
CA ASN A 425 22.05 10.13 27.62
C ASN A 425 22.18 9.15 28.82
N GLU A 426 21.08 8.77 29.47
CA GLU A 426 21.06 7.66 30.43
C GLU A 426 20.84 6.32 29.72
N SER A 427 21.24 5.23 30.39
CA SER A 427 21.16 3.89 29.81
C SER A 427 20.83 2.80 30.85
N VAL A 428 20.39 1.65 30.35
CA VAL A 428 20.14 0.47 31.17
C VAL A 428 20.51 -0.81 30.45
N TYR A 429 21.02 -1.76 31.23
CA TYR A 429 21.29 -3.12 30.80
C TYR A 429 20.12 -4.04 31.17
N ILE A 430 19.65 -4.81 30.18
CA ILE A 430 18.60 -5.82 30.31
C ILE A 430 19.27 -7.20 30.22
N PRO A 431 19.36 -7.95 31.34
CA PRO A 431 19.99 -9.27 31.34
C PRO A 431 19.14 -10.32 30.61
N VAL A 432 19.81 -11.39 30.17
CA VAL A 432 19.17 -12.57 29.58
C VAL A 432 18.14 -13.17 30.54
N GLY A 433 16.97 -13.55 30.03
CA GLY A 433 15.94 -14.25 30.81
C GLY A 433 15.22 -13.39 31.85
N VAL A 434 15.32 -12.07 31.74
CA VAL A 434 14.69 -11.14 32.67
C VAL A 434 13.46 -10.49 32.07
N LYS A 435 12.35 -10.50 32.81
CA LYS A 435 11.15 -9.75 32.46
C LYS A 435 11.40 -8.25 32.51
N HIS A 436 11.04 -7.58 31.43
CA HIS A 436 11.19 -6.14 31.30
C HIS A 436 10.09 -5.52 30.44
N CYS A 437 9.83 -4.22 30.63
CA CYS A 437 8.96 -3.42 29.78
C CYS A 437 9.48 -1.97 29.66
N LEU A 438 8.99 -1.26 28.63
CA LEU A 438 9.30 0.14 28.36
C LEU A 438 8.01 0.92 28.19
N GLU A 439 7.89 2.07 28.82
CA GLU A 439 6.78 3.02 28.63
C GLU A 439 7.35 4.40 28.33
N ASN A 440 6.68 5.16 27.45
CA ASN A 440 6.91 6.59 27.28
C ASN A 440 5.84 7.37 28.06
N PRO A 441 6.10 7.79 29.31
CA PRO A 441 5.17 8.61 30.10
C PRO A 441 5.11 10.08 29.64
N GLY A 442 5.97 10.47 28.69
CA GLY A 442 6.11 11.84 28.23
C GLY A 442 5.04 12.28 27.24
N LYS A 443 5.16 13.54 26.81
CA LYS A 443 4.31 14.17 25.78
C LYS A 443 4.99 14.28 24.41
N ILE A 444 6.28 13.95 24.33
CA ILE A 444 7.06 13.89 23.09
C ILE A 444 7.44 12.44 22.79
N ALA A 445 7.80 12.15 21.54
CA ALA A 445 8.31 10.83 21.19
C ALA A 445 9.58 10.51 21.98
N LEU A 446 9.62 9.30 22.54
CA LEU A 446 10.79 8.74 23.19
C LEU A 446 11.63 8.07 22.10
N GLU A 447 12.92 8.40 22.05
CA GLU A 447 13.87 7.72 21.18
C GLU A 447 14.93 7.01 22.01
N LEU A 448 15.22 5.75 21.66
CA LEU A 448 16.33 5.01 22.23
C LEU A 448 17.12 4.23 21.18
N ILE A 449 18.39 3.98 21.47
CA ILE A 449 19.20 2.97 20.80
C ILE A 449 19.18 1.69 21.62
N GLU A 450 18.72 0.62 21.01
CA GLU A 450 18.79 -0.74 21.53
C GLU A 450 19.97 -1.46 20.88
N VAL A 451 20.92 -1.91 21.69
CA VAL A 451 21.99 -2.82 21.28
C VAL A 451 21.69 -4.19 21.84
N ARG A 452 21.41 -5.16 20.97
CA ARG A 452 21.23 -6.56 21.31
C ARG A 452 22.56 -7.29 21.16
N SER A 453 22.91 -8.14 22.11
CA SER A 453 24.08 -9.01 22.02
C SER A 453 23.73 -10.42 22.48
N GLY A 454 24.06 -11.44 21.70
CA GLY A 454 23.67 -12.81 22.00
C GLY A 454 24.05 -13.82 20.93
N ALA A 455 23.76 -15.10 21.22
CA ALA A 455 23.94 -16.19 20.27
C ALA A 455 22.78 -16.29 19.26
N TYR A 456 21.63 -15.71 19.60
CA TYR A 456 20.45 -15.67 18.76
C TYR A 456 19.71 -14.34 18.96
N LEU A 457 19.35 -13.67 17.85
CA LEU A 457 18.83 -12.29 17.85
C LEU A 457 17.43 -12.17 17.21
N GLY A 458 16.81 -13.31 16.88
CA GLY A 458 15.49 -13.38 16.26
C GLY A 458 14.37 -12.79 17.14
N GLU A 459 13.32 -12.27 16.50
CA GLU A 459 12.15 -11.72 17.19
C GLU A 459 11.27 -12.81 17.84
N ASP A 460 11.39 -14.06 17.38
CA ASP A 460 10.73 -15.26 17.90
C ASP A 460 11.30 -15.74 19.25
N ASP A 461 12.45 -15.22 19.68
CA ASP A 461 12.97 -15.41 21.05
C ASP A 461 12.16 -14.62 22.10
N ILE A 462 11.26 -13.72 21.68
CA ILE A 462 10.50 -12.86 22.59
C ILE A 462 9.26 -13.58 23.12
N VAL A 463 9.23 -13.83 24.42
CA VAL A 463 8.03 -14.28 25.15
C VAL A 463 7.32 -13.08 25.76
N ARG A 464 6.02 -12.92 25.45
CA ARG A 464 5.18 -11.82 25.95
C ARG A 464 4.26 -12.29 27.06
N PHE A 465 4.20 -11.55 28.16
CA PHE A 465 3.40 -11.91 29.35
C PHE A 465 2.12 -11.08 29.49
N SER A 466 2.13 -9.84 28.99
CA SER A 466 0.95 -9.00 28.87
C SER A 466 1.00 -8.32 27.53
N ASP A 467 -0.01 -8.49 26.66
CA ASP A 467 -0.05 -7.76 25.41
C ASP A 467 -1.29 -6.87 25.28
N LYS A 468 -1.05 -5.57 25.46
CA LYS A 468 -2.04 -4.51 25.27
C LYS A 468 -2.40 -4.26 23.80
N TYR A 469 -1.72 -4.92 22.85
CA TYR A 469 -1.86 -4.65 21.41
C TYR A 469 -2.27 -5.84 20.54
N GLY A 470 -2.74 -6.95 21.11
CA GLY A 470 -3.32 -8.06 20.33
C GLY A 470 -2.37 -8.74 19.34
N ARG A 471 -1.11 -8.94 19.73
CA ARG A 471 -0.04 -9.63 18.97
C ARG A 471 0.19 -11.07 19.44
N ASN A 472 -0.77 -11.64 20.18
CA ASN A 472 -0.73 -13.02 20.65
C ASN A 472 -1.27 -13.98 19.60
#